data_AF-A0A2D9XKR5-F1
#
_entry.id   AF-A0A2D9XKR5-F1
#
_cell.length_a   1.000
_cell.length_b   1.000
_cell.length_c   1.000
_cell.angle_alpha   90.00
_cell.angle_beta   90.00
_cell.angle_gamma   90.00
#
_symmetry.space_group_name_H-M   'P 1'
#
loop_
_entity.id
_entity.type
_entity.pdbx_description
1 polymer ?
#
loop_
_entity_poly.entity_id
_entity_poly.type
_entity_poly.pdbx_seq_one_letter_code
_entity_poly.pdbx_strand_id
1 'polypeptide(L)'
;MIQPFINNEFSKIKRVVLGIGDDFGGCPVLSDAYDPKSKEHIINGTFPKEDDVIDELQQFSSILNKYEVDVLRPKNIFNCNQVFTRDVGFVIEDCFFISNMIHQRKNEILGLEEILK
;
A
#
# COMPACT_ATOMS: atom_id res chain seq x y z
N MET A 1 -1.15 -15.79 9.00
CA MET A 1 -1.06 -15.17 10.33
C MET A 1 0.32 -14.60 10.55
N ILE A 2 0.41 -13.28 10.50
CA ILE A 2 1.62 -12.56 10.95
C ILE A 2 1.66 -12.55 12.49
N GLN A 3 2.86 -12.71 13.04
CA GLN A 3 3.15 -12.41 14.45
C GLN A 3 4.08 -11.20 14.46
N PRO A 4 3.53 -9.98 14.42
CA PRO A 4 4.35 -8.79 14.28
C PRO A 4 5.08 -8.50 15.61
N PHE A 5 6.25 -7.87 15.53
CA PHE A 5 6.94 -7.29 16.68
C PHE A 5 7.84 -6.13 16.23
N ILE A 6 7.33 -4.91 16.22
CA ILE A 6 8.03 -3.73 15.66
C ILE A 6 8.10 -2.61 16.71
N ASN A 7 9.33 -2.17 17.03
CA ASN A 7 9.58 -1.15 18.05
C ASN A 7 10.15 0.17 17.50
N ASN A 8 10.52 0.19 16.22
CA ASN A 8 11.10 1.36 15.55
C ASN A 8 11.12 1.15 14.02
N GLU A 9 11.46 2.23 13.30
CA GLU A 9 11.48 2.30 11.84
C GLU A 9 12.87 2.07 11.21
N PHE A 10 13.90 1.73 12.00
CA PHE A 10 15.30 1.67 11.52
C PHE A 10 16.01 0.34 11.80
N SER A 11 15.41 -0.55 12.59
CA SER A 11 15.95 -1.90 12.80
C SER A 11 15.91 -2.71 11.51
N LYS A 12 16.73 -3.76 11.44
CA LYS A 12 16.77 -4.65 10.28
C LYS A 12 15.38 -5.19 9.96
N ILE A 13 14.91 -4.90 8.74
CA ILE A 13 13.64 -5.40 8.20
C ILE A 13 13.79 -6.90 7.92
N LYS A 14 12.82 -7.70 8.36
CA LYS A 14 12.74 -9.14 8.08
C LYS A 14 11.57 -9.51 7.18
N ARG A 15 10.46 -8.77 7.31
CA ARG A 15 9.22 -8.99 6.58
C ARG A 15 8.52 -7.64 6.38
N VAL A 16 7.89 -7.45 5.24
CA VAL A 16 7.13 -6.24 4.92
C VAL A 16 5.84 -6.59 4.21
N VAL A 17 4.80 -5.79 4.40
CA VAL A 17 3.60 -5.80 3.56
C VAL A 17 3.78 -4.70 2.53
N LEU A 18 4.08 -5.08 1.30
CA LEU A 18 4.25 -4.13 0.20
C LEU A 18 2.95 -4.08 -0.61
N GLY A 19 2.46 -2.87 -0.90
CA GLY A 19 1.27 -2.65 -1.72
C GLY A 19 1.40 -3.18 -3.15
N ILE A 20 0.30 -3.08 -3.89
CA ILE A 20 0.19 -3.47 -5.29
C ILE A 20 -0.30 -2.29 -6.14
N GLY A 21 0.05 -2.30 -7.42
CA GLY A 21 -0.40 -1.30 -8.40
C GLY A 21 -1.62 -1.76 -9.20
N ASP A 22 -1.95 -3.04 -9.14
CA ASP A 22 -3.02 -3.68 -9.90
C ASP A 22 -4.38 -3.03 -9.61
N ASP A 23 -5.18 -2.80 -10.66
CA ASP A 23 -6.57 -2.34 -10.58
C ASP A 23 -6.78 -1.12 -9.66
N PHE A 24 -5.81 -0.20 -9.58
CA PHE A 24 -5.85 0.89 -8.60
C PHE A 24 -6.88 1.99 -8.94
N GLY A 25 -7.56 1.85 -10.08
CA GLY A 25 -8.67 2.71 -10.53
C GLY A 25 -8.28 3.86 -11.46
N GLY A 26 -6.99 3.95 -11.81
CA GLY A 26 -6.47 4.95 -12.73
C GLY A 26 -6.58 6.39 -12.20
N CYS A 27 -6.59 7.35 -13.14
CA CYS A 27 -6.66 8.78 -12.82
C CYS A 27 -8.09 9.19 -12.43
N PRO A 28 -8.35 9.60 -11.17
CA PRO A 28 -9.67 10.05 -10.78
C PRO A 28 -9.95 11.45 -11.35
N VAL A 29 -11.24 11.82 -11.38
CA VAL A 29 -11.60 13.22 -11.68
C VAL A 29 -11.14 14.13 -10.53
N LEU A 30 -10.81 15.38 -10.86
CA LEU A 30 -10.22 16.33 -9.92
C LEU A 30 -11.07 16.57 -8.65
N SER A 31 -12.40 16.48 -8.77
CA SER A 31 -13.34 16.63 -7.65
C SER A 31 -13.27 15.49 -6.64
N ASP A 32 -12.87 14.30 -7.09
CA ASP A 32 -12.93 13.05 -6.33
C ASP A 32 -11.59 12.74 -5.65
N ALA A 33 -10.50 13.36 -6.14
CA ALA A 33 -9.22 13.34 -5.47
C ALA A 33 -9.31 14.02 -4.09
N TYR A 34 -9.00 13.29 -3.03
CA TYR A 34 -9.01 13.80 -1.67
C TYR A 34 -7.67 14.40 -1.23
N ASP A 35 -6.54 13.90 -1.75
CA ASP A 35 -5.22 14.40 -1.36
C ASP A 35 -4.70 15.49 -2.31
N PRO A 36 -3.93 16.48 -1.80
CA PRO A 36 -3.41 17.57 -2.62
C PRO A 36 -2.45 17.13 -3.73
N LYS A 37 -1.72 16.03 -3.54
CA LYS A 37 -0.70 15.57 -4.49
C LYS A 37 -1.34 14.96 -5.73
N SER A 38 -2.35 14.12 -5.56
CA SER A 38 -3.17 13.63 -6.67
C SER A 38 -3.76 14.79 -7.47
N LYS A 39 -4.32 15.82 -6.80
CA LYS A 39 -4.85 17.02 -7.49
C LYS A 39 -3.78 17.73 -8.33
N GLU A 40 -2.59 17.93 -7.78
CA GLU A 40 -1.46 18.52 -8.49
C GLU A 40 -1.10 17.73 -9.75
N HIS A 41 -0.97 16.40 -9.64
CA HIS A 41 -0.66 15.53 -10.77
C HIS A 41 -1.77 15.46 -11.82
N ILE A 42 -3.04 15.48 -11.40
CA ILE A 42 -4.20 15.53 -12.30
C ILE A 42 -4.19 16.83 -13.10
N ILE A 43 -4.01 17.98 -12.42
CA ILE A 43 -3.96 19.31 -13.07
C ILE A 43 -2.81 19.40 -14.07
N ASN A 44 -1.66 18.81 -13.74
CA ASN A 44 -0.47 18.82 -14.59
C ASN A 44 -0.47 17.73 -15.67
N GLY A 45 -1.47 16.83 -15.69
CA GLY A 45 -1.52 15.70 -16.62
C GLY A 45 -0.41 14.65 -16.39
N THR A 46 0.12 14.57 -15.18
CA THR A 46 1.23 13.70 -14.77
C THR A 46 0.82 12.66 -13.72
N PHE A 47 -0.46 12.33 -13.65
CA PHE A 47 -0.94 11.27 -12.77
C PHE A 47 -0.35 9.91 -13.20
N PRO A 48 0.09 9.05 -12.25
CA PRO A 48 0.76 7.79 -12.58
C PRO A 48 -0.08 6.87 -13.48
N LYS A 49 0.61 6.09 -14.33
CA LYS A 49 0.01 4.99 -15.07
C LYS A 49 0.15 3.69 -14.29
N GLU A 50 -0.80 2.79 -14.48
CA GLU A 50 -0.84 1.50 -13.80
C GLU A 50 0.42 0.67 -14.06
N ASP A 51 0.77 0.49 -15.34
CA ASP A 51 1.94 -0.28 -15.74
C ASP A 51 3.24 0.25 -15.10
N ASP A 52 3.42 1.58 -15.07
CA ASP A 52 4.59 2.21 -14.47
C ASP A 52 4.66 1.91 -12.95
N VAL A 53 3.53 1.99 -12.24
CA VAL A 53 3.46 1.71 -10.79
C VAL A 53 3.70 0.22 -10.50
N ILE A 54 3.14 -0.68 -11.31
CA ILE A 54 3.36 -2.12 -11.19
C ILE A 54 4.85 -2.44 -11.37
N ASP A 55 5.47 -1.91 -12.42
CA ASP A 55 6.89 -2.13 -12.73
C ASP A 55 7.80 -1.59 -11.61
N GLU A 56 7.52 -0.40 -11.09
CA GLU A 56 8.27 0.19 -9.97
C GLU A 56 8.14 -0.64 -8.69
N LEU A 57 6.93 -1.10 -8.35
CA LEU A 57 6.68 -1.94 -7.18
C LEU A 57 7.30 -3.34 -7.32
N GLN A 58 7.40 -3.88 -8.53
CA GLN A 58 8.06 -5.15 -8.80
C GLN A 58 9.59 -5.01 -8.68
N GLN A 59 10.16 -3.91 -9.18
CA GLN A 59 11.58 -3.60 -8.99
C GLN A 59 11.92 -3.42 -7.50
N PHE A 60 11.09 -2.68 -6.76
CA PHE A 60 11.29 -2.51 -5.32
C PHE A 60 11.19 -3.83 -4.55
N SER A 61 10.20 -4.67 -4.87
CA SER A 61 10.09 -6.02 -4.30
C SER A 61 11.32 -6.87 -4.60
N SER A 62 11.92 -6.75 -5.79
CA SER A 62 13.12 -7.50 -6.17
C SER A 62 14.34 -7.08 -5.34
N ILE A 63 14.47 -5.78 -5.03
CA ILE A 63 15.51 -5.29 -4.13
C ILE A 63 15.30 -5.82 -2.71
N LEU A 64 14.07 -5.79 -2.18
CA LEU A 64 13.78 -6.35 -0.85
C LEU A 64 14.13 -7.83 -0.76
N ASN A 65 13.73 -8.62 -1.75
CA ASN A 65 14.05 -10.05 -1.83
C ASN A 65 15.56 -10.31 -1.91
N LYS A 66 16.32 -9.48 -2.63
CA LYS A 66 17.80 -9.55 -2.67
C LYS A 66 18.44 -9.42 -1.29
N TYR A 67 17.81 -8.69 -0.37
CA TYR A 67 18.24 -8.54 1.02
C TYR A 67 17.56 -9.54 1.98
N GLU A 68 16.95 -10.60 1.44
CA GLU A 68 16.27 -11.66 2.20
C GLU A 68 15.11 -11.15 3.06
N VAL A 69 14.47 -10.05 2.64
CA VAL A 69 13.23 -9.57 3.25
C VAL A 69 12.05 -10.33 2.67
N ASP A 70 11.23 -10.92 3.52
CA ASP A 70 9.99 -11.59 3.13
C ASP A 70 8.92 -10.55 2.73
N VAL A 71 8.49 -10.56 1.47
CA VAL A 71 7.52 -9.59 0.93
C VAL A 71 6.13 -10.22 0.86
N LEU A 72 5.23 -9.72 1.70
CA LEU A 72 3.80 -10.04 1.64
C LEU A 72 3.07 -9.02 0.77
N ARG A 73 2.06 -9.46 0.04
CA ARG A 73 1.25 -8.63 -0.86
C ARG A 73 -0.23 -8.70 -0.45
N PRO A 74 -0.97 -7.58 -0.47
CA PRO A 74 -2.41 -7.62 -0.31
C PRO A 74 -3.08 -8.43 -1.43
N LYS A 75 -4.26 -8.95 -1.14
CA LYS A 75 -5.16 -9.48 -2.16
C LYS A 75 -5.71 -8.32 -2.99
N ASN A 76 -5.68 -8.48 -4.31
CA ASN A 76 -6.19 -7.47 -5.24
C ASN A 76 -7.71 -7.27 -5.10
N ILE A 77 -8.13 -6.00 -5.12
CA ILE A 77 -9.51 -5.52 -5.10
C ILE A 77 -9.68 -4.60 -6.30
N PHE A 78 -10.59 -4.98 -7.20
CA PHE A 78 -10.87 -4.21 -8.40
C PHE A 78 -11.24 -2.74 -8.08
N ASN A 79 -10.60 -1.81 -8.79
CA ASN A 79 -10.83 -0.37 -8.68
C ASN A 79 -10.58 0.17 -7.26
N CYS A 80 -9.50 -0.29 -6.62
CA CYS A 80 -9.11 0.09 -5.27
C CYS A 80 -7.62 0.41 -5.22
N ASN A 81 -7.24 1.61 -4.79
CA ASN A 81 -5.84 1.96 -4.63
C ASN A 81 -5.24 1.22 -3.42
N GLN A 82 -4.33 0.28 -3.68
CA GLN A 82 -3.69 -0.56 -2.67
C GLN A 82 -2.17 -0.38 -2.61
N VAL A 83 -1.65 0.72 -3.15
CA VAL A 83 -0.20 1.04 -3.16
C VAL A 83 0.29 1.35 -1.74
N PHE A 84 -0.53 2.04 -0.94
CA PHE A 84 -0.13 2.62 0.35
C PHE A 84 -0.61 1.82 1.56
N THR A 85 -0.10 0.60 1.72
CA THR A 85 -0.46 -0.31 2.84
C THR A 85 -0.20 0.29 4.23
N ARG A 86 0.74 1.23 4.35
CA ARG A 86 1.04 1.97 5.60
C ARG A 86 -0.14 2.78 6.12
N ASP A 87 -0.96 3.33 5.25
CA ASP A 87 -2.11 4.15 5.66
C ASP A 87 -3.24 3.30 6.23
N VAL A 88 -3.33 2.03 5.80
CA VAL A 88 -4.36 1.08 6.20
C VAL A 88 -4.16 0.61 7.65
N GLY A 89 -2.91 0.43 8.06
CA GLY A 89 -2.58 0.04 9.42
C GLY A 89 -1.09 0.00 9.69
N PHE A 90 -0.77 -0.11 10.97
CA PHE A 90 0.60 -0.07 11.47
C PHE A 90 0.77 -1.02 12.66
N VAL A 91 2.02 -1.33 12.99
CA VAL A 91 2.38 -2.19 14.12
C VAL A 91 3.08 -1.35 15.18
N ILE A 92 2.67 -1.53 16.43
CA ILE A 92 3.46 -1.10 17.60
C ILE A 92 3.60 -2.32 18.50
N GLU A 93 4.85 -2.69 18.80
CA GLU A 93 5.18 -3.93 19.50
C GLU A 93 4.52 -5.12 18.80
N ASP A 94 3.76 -5.94 19.51
CA ASP A 94 3.06 -7.12 19.01
C ASP A 94 1.63 -6.85 18.49
N CYS A 95 1.21 -5.59 18.48
CA CYS A 95 -0.14 -5.20 18.13
C CYS A 95 -0.22 -4.58 16.73
N PHE A 96 -1.15 -5.08 15.92
CA PHE A 96 -1.54 -4.43 14.66
C PHE A 96 -2.74 -3.50 14.87
N PHE A 97 -2.58 -2.24 14.48
CA PHE A 97 -3.59 -1.20 14.59
C PHE A 97 -4.18 -0.92 13.21
N ILE A 98 -5.51 -0.98 13.11
CA ILE A 98 -6.24 -0.55 11.91
C ILE A 98 -6.44 0.95 12.00
N SER A 99 -5.99 1.67 10.98
CA SER A 99 -6.14 3.13 10.92
C SER A 99 -7.60 3.54 10.74
N ASN A 100 -7.99 4.65 11.36
CA ASN A 100 -9.30 5.27 11.14
C ASN A 100 -9.30 6.10 9.85
N MET A 101 -9.38 5.43 8.70
CA MET A 101 -9.36 6.07 7.39
C MET A 101 -10.69 6.72 7.02
N ILE A 102 -10.66 7.64 6.05
CA ILE A 102 -11.88 8.21 5.45
C ILE A 102 -12.72 7.12 4.76
N HIS A 103 -14.03 7.37 4.62
CA HIS A 103 -14.98 6.41 4.07
C HIS A 103 -14.57 5.85 2.70
N GLN A 104 -14.03 6.70 1.83
CA GLN A 104 -13.59 6.35 0.48
C GLN A 104 -12.48 5.28 0.46
N ARG A 105 -11.69 5.21 1.54
CA ARG A 105 -10.54 4.29 1.67
C ARG A 105 -10.82 3.07 2.54
N LYS A 106 -12.04 2.95 3.07
CA LYS A 106 -12.41 1.92 4.05
C LYS A 106 -12.19 0.49 3.53
N ASN A 107 -12.36 0.26 2.23
CA ASN A 107 -12.25 -1.06 1.62
C ASN A 107 -10.81 -1.57 1.49
N GLU A 108 -9.79 -0.71 1.63
CA GLU A 108 -8.38 -1.11 1.49
C GLU A 108 -7.96 -2.18 2.50
N ILE A 109 -8.56 -2.19 3.71
CA ILE A 109 -8.30 -3.20 4.75
C ILE A 109 -8.68 -4.62 4.31
N LEU A 110 -9.66 -4.77 3.42
CA LEU A 110 -10.11 -6.08 2.94
C LEU A 110 -8.98 -6.82 2.21
N GLY A 111 -8.06 -6.08 1.58
CA GLY A 111 -6.90 -6.64 0.90
C GLY A 111 -5.89 -7.26 1.85
N LEU A 112 -5.91 -6.88 3.13
CA LEU A 112 -4.97 -7.37 4.16
C LEU A 112 -5.53 -8.53 4.98
N GLU A 113 -6.81 -8.91 4.82
CA GLU A 113 -7.44 -9.93 5.66
C GLU A 113 -6.68 -11.26 5.68
N GLU A 114 -6.19 -11.74 4.54
CA GLU A 114 -5.45 -13.02 4.47
C GLU A 114 -4.08 -12.96 5.14
N ILE A 115 -3.47 -11.78 5.22
CA ILE A 115 -2.20 -11.56 5.92
C ILE A 115 -2.42 -11.51 7.44
N LEU A 116 -3.48 -10.82 7.86
CA LEU A 116 -3.82 -10.56 9.26
C LEU A 116 -4.51 -11.74 9.95
N LYS A 117 -5.20 -12.61 9.20
CA LYS A 117 -5.69 -13.91 9.67
C LYS A 117 -4.56 -14.76 10.18
#